data_AF-A0AAV0U7E9-F1
#
_entry.id   AF-A0AAV0U7E9-F1
#
_cell.length_a   1.000
_cell.length_b   1.000
_cell.length_c   1.000
_cell.angle_alpha   90.00
_cell.angle_beta   90.00
_cell.angle_gamma   90.00
#
_symmetry.space_group_name_H-M   'P 1'
#
loop_
_entity.id
_entity.type
_entity.pdbx_description
1 polymer ?
#
loop_
_entity_poly.entity_id
_entity_poly.type
_entity_poly.pdbx_seq_one_letter_code
_entity_poly.pdbx_strand_id
1 'polypeptide(L)'
;MSDASSSSESGQDILRQIDSDDLFEDTEAQQAKRRTAEQYVEHYAERDWGLAARQRRVQGAGKDVVTENTFELSPGKNVVFHEKQGQQAKVWDCALVLAKFLANETYFPRGFFADKRVIELGCGIGVPGLAAAALGAKEVLLTDMPLAIAWIQVNIARNQALGCIPSNVCARALLWGDHKALGVYRSFDVVLCSDLVYGHGDVSQKLVQTIVQLSHPRTLIVSAHEARLAGDRGAAFFSLLSAQQFQVEPSLWPHAEHLDTTRCHDPLLRDDELQVVLDVVTEDEERLVADECTSRLRRRRYEENHWDNVIVKFKEMERSRWSAETLRILQKVREAAVLPQELNYFPAVHVIELAEDGYIRPHVDSVKFSGRVVAGLSLLSPSIMRFQEEHGDSVIDAYLPRRSMYMITGRIRYHYMHAILPGTQLFREHVRVNRTRRISIMLRDEFAEEHVAKYHTPFVKPDKETQ
;
A
#
# COMPACT_ATOMS: atom_id res chain seq x y z
N MET A 1 -27.79 28.22 64.69
CA MET A 1 -27.65 28.94 63.40
C MET A 1 -26.30 28.53 62.84
N SER A 2 -26.23 27.43 62.06
CA SER A 2 -26.29 27.44 60.58
C SER A 2 -25.13 28.27 60.00
N ASP A 3 -24.21 27.80 59.16
CA ASP A 3 -24.09 26.58 58.36
C ASP A 3 -22.63 26.42 57.87
N ALA A 4 -22.29 25.18 57.54
CA ALA A 4 -21.28 24.67 56.59
C ALA A 4 -19.87 25.28 56.47
N SER A 5 -18.86 24.45 56.83
CA SER A 5 -17.83 24.04 55.87
C SER A 5 -17.17 22.73 56.31
N SER A 6 -17.36 21.67 55.52
CA SER A 6 -16.84 20.32 55.76
C SER A 6 -15.39 20.15 55.28
N SER A 7 -14.68 19.34 56.07
CA SER A 7 -13.61 18.40 55.68
C SER A 7 -12.36 18.94 54.98
N SER A 8 -11.28 19.11 55.74
CA SER A 8 -9.91 19.20 55.23
C SER A 8 -8.96 18.32 56.06
N GLU A 9 -8.95 17.02 55.80
CA GLU A 9 -7.81 16.15 56.12
C GLU A 9 -7.66 15.11 54.99
N SER A 10 -6.41 14.71 54.69
CA SER A 10 -5.94 13.68 53.74
C SER A 10 -5.38 14.08 52.37
N GLY A 11 -4.92 15.33 52.18
CA GLY A 11 -4.32 15.76 50.91
C GLY A 11 -2.78 15.74 50.80
N GLN A 12 -2.03 15.47 51.87
CA GLN A 12 -0.57 15.73 51.88
C GLN A 12 0.36 14.50 51.93
N ASP A 13 -0.17 13.27 51.99
CA ASP A 13 0.66 12.05 52.01
C ASP A 13 0.65 11.22 50.70
N ILE A 14 -0.06 11.65 49.66
CA ILE A 14 -0.12 10.91 48.38
C ILE A 14 1.01 11.30 47.41
N LEU A 15 1.69 12.43 47.65
CA LEU A 15 2.72 12.98 46.75
C LEU A 15 4.17 12.57 47.09
N ARG A 16 4.36 11.61 48.00
CA ARG A 16 5.70 11.11 48.40
C ARG A 16 5.95 9.62 48.12
N GLN A 17 5.07 8.96 47.37
CA GLN A 17 5.22 7.55 46.99
C GLN A 17 4.89 7.30 45.50
N ILE A 18 5.46 8.11 44.61
CA ILE A 18 5.51 7.75 43.19
C ILE A 18 6.96 7.92 42.77
N ASP A 19 7.69 6.80 42.70
CA ASP A 19 9.01 6.75 42.10
C ASP A 19 8.90 7.16 40.62
N SER A 20 9.91 7.87 40.13
CA SER A 20 9.93 8.47 38.78
C SER A 20 9.90 7.48 37.61
N ASP A 21 9.86 6.17 37.90
CA ASP A 21 9.88 5.09 36.91
C ASP A 21 8.47 4.66 36.44
N ASP A 22 7.40 5.07 37.14
CA ASP A 22 6.01 4.69 36.79
C ASP A 22 5.31 5.65 35.81
N LEU A 23 6.00 6.66 35.28
CA LEU A 23 5.43 7.63 34.32
C LEU A 23 5.52 7.20 32.85
N PHE A 24 6.11 6.02 32.56
CA PHE A 24 6.21 5.47 31.20
C PHE A 24 6.14 3.94 31.19
N GLU A 25 5.05 3.35 31.68
CA GLU A 25 4.72 1.97 31.31
C GLU A 25 4.25 1.95 29.84
N ASP A 26 5.20 1.71 28.93
CA ASP A 26 4.93 1.57 27.49
C ASP A 26 4.06 0.32 27.28
N THR A 27 2.81 0.50 26.86
CA THR A 27 1.84 -0.60 26.70
C THR A 27 2.36 -1.67 25.74
N GLU A 28 1.91 -2.92 25.88
CA GLU A 28 2.26 -3.99 24.92
C GLU A 28 1.97 -3.61 23.47
N ALA A 29 0.90 -2.83 23.24
CA ALA A 29 0.55 -2.29 21.93
C ALA A 29 1.58 -1.27 21.40
N GLN A 30 2.13 -0.41 22.25
CA GLN A 30 3.20 0.52 21.89
C GLN A 30 4.52 -0.21 21.65
N GLN A 31 4.84 -1.21 22.47
CA GLN A 31 6.02 -2.06 22.29
C GLN A 31 5.94 -2.91 21.01
N ALA A 32 4.76 -3.42 20.66
CA ALA A 32 4.52 -4.14 19.41
C ALA A 32 4.67 -3.20 18.19
N LYS A 33 4.08 -2.00 18.25
CA LYS A 33 4.27 -0.97 17.21
C LYS A 33 5.73 -0.60 17.00
N ARG A 34 6.53 -0.51 18.09
CA ARG A 34 7.99 -0.27 17.98
C ARG A 34 8.71 -1.45 17.33
N ARG A 35 8.46 -2.69 17.75
CA ARG A 35 9.08 -3.89 17.15
C ARG A 35 8.76 -4.03 15.66
N THR A 36 7.52 -3.79 15.26
CA THR A 36 7.13 -3.79 13.84
C THR A 36 7.77 -2.64 13.08
N ALA A 37 7.89 -1.45 13.69
CA ALA A 37 8.60 -0.32 13.09
C ALA A 37 10.11 -0.61 12.93
N GLU A 38 10.74 -1.27 13.89
CA GLU A 38 12.15 -1.70 13.84
C GLU A 38 12.39 -2.70 12.70
N GLN A 39 11.54 -3.73 12.57
CA GLN A 39 11.61 -4.69 11.46
C GLN A 39 11.39 -4.03 10.09
N TYR A 40 10.46 -3.05 10.03
CA TYR A 40 10.24 -2.27 8.81
C TYR A 40 11.47 -1.41 8.47
N VAL A 41 12.15 -0.83 9.47
CA VAL A 41 13.39 -0.07 9.29
C VAL A 41 14.52 -0.97 8.79
N GLU A 42 14.67 -2.19 9.32
CA GLU A 42 15.66 -3.16 8.84
C GLU A 42 15.42 -3.55 7.37
N HIS A 43 14.19 -3.91 7.01
CA HIS A 43 13.85 -4.23 5.62
C HIS A 43 14.02 -3.02 4.67
N TYR A 44 13.65 -1.81 5.14
CA TYR A 44 13.89 -0.57 4.41
C TYR A 44 15.39 -0.31 4.18
N ALA A 45 16.22 -0.65 5.18
CA ALA A 45 17.66 -0.48 5.14
C ALA A 45 18.39 -1.46 4.20
N GLU A 46 17.76 -2.56 3.78
CA GLU A 46 18.37 -3.56 2.88
C GLU A 46 18.15 -3.27 1.39
N ARG A 47 17.14 -2.45 1.02
CA ARG A 47 16.80 -2.13 -0.38
C ARG A 47 17.98 -1.51 -1.13
N ASP A 48 18.25 -1.97 -2.35
CA ASP A 48 19.30 -1.47 -3.25
C ASP A 48 18.90 -0.22 -4.06
N TRP A 49 17.63 0.21 -3.91
CA TRP A 49 17.07 1.45 -4.43
C TRP A 49 16.43 2.29 -3.31
N GLY A 50 15.95 3.49 -3.65
CA GLY A 50 15.28 4.37 -2.67
C GLY A 50 16.26 5.10 -1.72
N LEU A 51 15.72 5.75 -0.70
CA LEU A 51 16.49 6.65 0.18
C LEU A 51 17.57 5.89 0.95
N ALA A 52 17.27 4.69 1.44
CA ALA A 52 18.24 3.86 2.14
C ALA A 52 19.47 3.55 1.25
N ALA A 53 19.25 3.15 0.00
CA ALA A 53 20.34 2.90 -0.93
C ALA A 53 21.17 4.16 -1.23
N ARG A 54 20.51 5.31 -1.44
CA ARG A 54 21.21 6.59 -1.65
C ARG A 54 22.02 6.99 -0.43
N GLN A 55 21.50 6.80 0.79
CA GLN A 55 22.19 7.09 2.04
C GLN A 55 23.43 6.21 2.24
N ARG A 56 23.37 4.92 1.89
CA ARG A 56 24.54 4.03 1.97
C ARG A 56 25.68 4.48 1.05
N ARG A 57 25.39 5.04 -0.14
CA ARG A 57 26.42 5.54 -1.08
C ARG A 57 27.21 6.73 -0.53
N VAL A 58 26.62 7.51 0.38
CA VAL A 58 27.23 8.68 1.04
C VAL A 58 27.55 8.41 2.51
N GLN A 59 27.48 7.16 2.96
CA GLN A 59 27.77 6.80 4.34
C GLN A 59 29.26 7.05 4.67
N GLY A 60 29.51 7.83 5.72
CA GLY A 60 30.85 8.32 6.07
C GLY A 60 31.23 9.67 5.45
N ALA A 61 30.41 10.22 4.55
CA ALA A 61 30.58 11.58 4.03
C ALA A 61 30.08 12.62 5.06
N GLY A 62 30.65 13.83 5.05
CA GLY A 62 30.22 14.93 5.92
C GLY A 62 28.75 15.33 5.66
N LYS A 63 28.05 15.83 6.69
CA LYS A 63 26.62 16.23 6.59
C LYS A 63 26.35 17.29 5.51
N ASP A 64 27.36 18.04 5.10
CA ASP A 64 27.26 19.08 4.07
C ASP A 64 27.57 18.60 2.66
N VAL A 65 27.85 17.31 2.45
CA VAL A 65 28.10 16.77 1.11
C VAL A 65 26.81 16.81 0.29
N VAL A 66 26.88 17.55 -0.81
CA VAL A 66 25.82 17.66 -1.81
C VAL A 66 26.09 16.66 -2.92
N THR A 67 25.06 15.90 -3.28
CA THR A 67 25.09 14.96 -4.40
C THR A 67 24.15 15.44 -5.50
N GLU A 68 24.59 15.32 -6.77
CA GLU A 68 23.74 15.54 -7.93
C GLU A 68 23.25 14.20 -8.47
N ASN A 69 21.95 14.08 -8.67
CA ASN A 69 21.31 12.89 -9.22
C ASN A 69 20.48 13.26 -10.44
N THR A 70 20.47 12.38 -11.44
CA THR A 70 19.60 12.49 -12.61
C THR A 70 18.52 11.42 -12.51
N PHE A 71 17.27 11.83 -12.70
CA PHE A 71 16.10 10.95 -12.65
C PHE A 71 15.34 11.02 -13.97
N GLU A 72 15.31 9.90 -14.68
CA GLU A 72 14.63 9.77 -15.96
C GLU A 72 13.12 9.51 -15.76
N LEU A 73 12.31 10.47 -16.21
CA LEU A 73 10.84 10.38 -16.17
C LEU A 73 10.32 9.48 -17.29
N SER A 74 10.76 9.78 -18.51
CA SER A 74 10.46 9.07 -19.75
C SER A 74 11.64 9.27 -20.72
N PRO A 75 11.74 8.51 -21.82
CA PRO A 75 12.81 8.70 -22.79
C PRO A 75 12.94 10.17 -23.21
N GLY A 76 14.11 10.76 -22.95
CA GLY A 76 14.41 12.16 -23.28
C GLY A 76 13.88 13.22 -22.31
N LYS A 77 13.24 12.85 -21.20
CA LYS A 77 12.79 13.77 -20.15
C LYS A 77 13.40 13.39 -18.80
N ASN A 78 14.25 14.28 -18.29
CA ASN A 78 14.98 14.09 -17.04
C ASN A 78 14.69 15.22 -16.06
N VAL A 79 14.76 14.90 -14.77
CA VAL A 79 14.87 15.87 -13.69
C VAL A 79 16.21 15.65 -13.01
N VAL A 80 16.96 16.74 -12.83
CA VAL A 80 18.23 16.73 -12.09
C VAL A 80 18.00 17.37 -10.73
N PHE A 81 18.51 16.79 -9.67
CA PHE A 81 18.35 17.37 -8.34
C PHE A 81 19.61 17.22 -7.50
N HIS A 82 19.84 18.25 -6.69
CA HIS A 82 20.83 18.27 -5.64
C HIS A 82 20.18 17.88 -4.32
N GLU A 83 20.82 16.96 -3.62
CA GLU A 83 20.40 16.56 -2.29
C GLU A 83 21.58 16.45 -1.32
N LYS A 84 21.30 16.67 -0.04
CA LYS A 84 22.21 16.46 1.09
C LYS A 84 21.46 15.96 2.32
N GLN A 85 22.18 15.64 3.39
CA GLN A 85 21.59 15.27 4.68
C GLN A 85 20.69 16.39 5.23
N GLY A 86 19.45 16.05 5.61
CA GLY A 86 18.47 16.98 6.18
C GLY A 86 17.05 16.74 5.65
N GLN A 87 16.03 16.97 6.47
CA GLN A 87 14.64 16.65 6.11
C GLN A 87 14.13 17.41 4.87
N GLN A 88 14.55 18.67 4.72
CA GLN A 88 14.15 19.56 3.62
C GLN A 88 15.16 19.62 2.47
N ALA A 89 16.28 18.88 2.59
CA ALA A 89 17.39 18.92 1.64
C ALA A 89 17.64 17.58 0.96
N LYS A 90 16.81 16.57 1.23
CA LYS A 90 16.89 15.21 0.67
C LYS A 90 15.68 14.87 -0.18
N VAL A 91 15.84 13.97 -1.15
CA VAL A 91 14.70 13.42 -1.88
C VAL A 91 14.10 12.23 -1.12
N TRP A 92 12.80 12.29 -0.86
CA TRP A 92 12.03 11.19 -0.28
C TRP A 92 11.50 10.28 -1.38
N ASP A 93 11.29 9.00 -1.09
CA ASP A 93 10.94 8.02 -2.13
C ASP A 93 9.57 8.29 -2.76
N CYS A 94 8.61 8.79 -1.99
CA CYS A 94 7.31 9.23 -2.52
C CYS A 94 7.46 10.31 -3.60
N ALA A 95 8.48 11.17 -3.51
CA ALA A 95 8.72 12.21 -4.50
C ALA A 95 9.16 11.61 -5.85
N LEU A 96 10.00 10.57 -5.80
CA LEU A 96 10.44 9.83 -7.00
C LEU A 96 9.29 9.03 -7.61
N VAL A 97 8.50 8.35 -6.76
CA VAL A 97 7.32 7.59 -7.20
C VAL A 97 6.31 8.51 -7.86
N LEU A 98 5.98 9.64 -7.21
CA LEU A 98 5.05 10.63 -7.75
C LEU A 98 5.56 11.21 -9.06
N ALA A 99 6.83 11.60 -9.14
CA ALA A 99 7.43 12.10 -10.38
C ALA A 99 7.32 11.09 -11.54
N LYS A 100 7.56 9.80 -11.28
CA LYS A 100 7.41 8.73 -12.28
C LYS A 100 5.95 8.52 -12.68
N PHE A 101 5.04 8.59 -11.70
CA PHE A 101 3.60 8.45 -11.92
C PHE A 101 3.05 9.57 -12.83
N LEU A 102 3.49 10.82 -12.65
CA LEU A 102 3.10 11.93 -13.52
C LEU A 102 3.50 11.71 -14.99
N ALA A 103 4.55 10.93 -15.25
CA ALA A 103 5.01 10.60 -16.60
C ALA A 103 4.31 9.38 -17.23
N ASN A 104 3.41 8.72 -16.49
CA ASN A 104 2.73 7.52 -16.95
C ASN A 104 1.58 7.88 -17.92
N GLU A 105 1.74 7.54 -19.21
CA GLU A 105 0.77 7.89 -20.27
C GLU A 105 -0.61 7.25 -20.10
N THR A 106 -0.73 6.17 -19.31
CA THR A 106 -2.03 5.55 -18.99
C THR A 106 -2.89 6.45 -18.12
N TYR A 107 -2.26 7.18 -17.19
CA TYR A 107 -2.97 8.08 -16.26
C TYR A 107 -2.96 9.53 -16.76
N PHE A 108 -1.87 9.94 -17.39
CA PHE A 108 -1.68 11.30 -17.90
C PHE A 108 -1.31 11.23 -19.39
N PRO A 109 -2.31 11.29 -20.29
CA PRO A 109 -2.07 11.28 -21.72
C PRO A 109 -1.05 12.35 -22.15
N ARG A 110 -0.38 12.13 -23.28
CA ARG A 110 0.60 13.11 -23.80
C ARG A 110 -0.02 14.49 -23.90
N GLY A 111 0.66 15.48 -23.31
CA GLY A 111 0.19 16.86 -23.28
C GLY A 111 -0.85 17.14 -22.18
N PHE A 112 -1.15 16.21 -21.27
CA PHE A 112 -2.07 16.46 -20.14
C PHE A 112 -1.70 17.71 -19.35
N PHE A 113 -0.40 17.92 -19.10
CA PHE A 113 0.11 19.07 -18.36
C PHE A 113 0.15 20.36 -19.20
N ALA A 114 -0.07 20.28 -20.53
CA ALA A 114 -0.17 21.48 -21.34
C ALA A 114 -1.29 22.37 -20.80
N ASP A 115 -1.00 23.67 -20.68
CA ASP A 115 -1.88 24.68 -20.10
C ASP A 115 -2.26 24.53 -18.61
N LYS A 116 -1.70 23.54 -17.90
CA LYS A 116 -1.97 23.34 -16.47
C LYS A 116 -1.10 24.21 -15.59
N ARG A 117 -1.71 24.82 -14.58
CA ARG A 117 -1.04 25.46 -13.45
C ARG A 117 -0.92 24.44 -12.32
N VAL A 118 0.31 24.14 -11.93
CA VAL A 118 0.64 23.11 -10.95
C VAL A 118 1.22 23.76 -9.71
N ILE A 119 0.76 23.33 -8.53
CA ILE A 119 1.40 23.65 -7.26
C ILE A 119 1.85 22.38 -6.56
N GLU A 120 3.04 22.39 -6.00
CA GLU A 120 3.50 21.35 -5.09
C GLU A 120 3.56 21.90 -3.66
N LEU A 121 2.89 21.22 -2.73
CA LEU A 121 2.85 21.56 -1.31
C LEU A 121 3.94 20.76 -0.58
N GLY A 122 4.67 21.41 0.34
CA GLY A 122 5.73 20.75 1.13
C GLY A 122 6.75 20.02 0.26
N CYS A 123 7.20 20.67 -0.81
CA CYS A 123 7.91 20.01 -1.90
C CYS A 123 9.33 19.51 -1.54
N GLY A 124 9.87 19.90 -0.39
CA GLY A 124 11.24 19.62 0.02
C GLY A 124 12.23 20.19 -1.00
N ILE A 125 12.73 19.33 -1.89
CA ILE A 125 13.67 19.71 -2.95
C ILE A 125 13.01 19.91 -4.34
N GLY A 126 11.70 19.67 -4.48
CA GLY A 126 10.89 20.05 -5.64
C GLY A 126 10.75 19.03 -6.77
N VAL A 127 11.15 17.77 -6.59
CA VAL A 127 11.26 16.79 -7.69
C VAL A 127 9.93 16.56 -8.45
N PRO A 128 8.78 16.34 -7.80
CA PRO A 128 7.48 16.16 -8.49
C PRO A 128 7.05 17.36 -9.32
N GLY A 129 7.17 18.59 -8.80
CA GLY A 129 6.81 19.78 -9.55
C GLY A 129 7.81 20.08 -10.68
N LEU A 130 9.11 19.83 -10.47
CA LEU A 130 10.10 19.87 -11.57
C LEU A 130 9.75 18.84 -12.66
N ALA A 131 9.24 17.66 -12.28
CA ALA A 131 8.76 16.67 -13.24
C ALA A 131 7.54 17.18 -14.01
N ALA A 132 6.56 17.79 -13.35
CA ALA A 132 5.42 18.42 -14.02
C ALA A 132 5.87 19.51 -15.02
N ALA A 133 6.88 20.30 -14.68
CA ALA A 133 7.47 21.29 -15.58
C ALA A 133 8.12 20.63 -16.82
N ALA A 134 8.94 19.59 -16.62
CA ALA A 134 9.54 18.82 -17.72
C ALA A 134 8.48 18.12 -18.59
N LEU A 135 7.32 17.80 -18.01
CA LEU A 135 6.17 17.20 -18.69
C LEU A 135 5.33 18.23 -19.47
N GLY A 136 5.61 19.54 -19.34
CA GLY A 136 5.01 20.59 -20.15
C GLY A 136 4.01 21.48 -19.41
N ALA A 137 4.03 21.49 -18.08
CA ALA A 137 3.18 22.40 -17.28
C ALA A 137 3.38 23.88 -17.67
N LYS A 138 2.28 24.62 -17.76
CA LYS A 138 2.27 26.05 -18.12
C LYS A 138 2.80 26.96 -17.02
N GLU A 139 2.65 26.55 -15.78
CA GLU A 139 3.20 27.25 -14.62
C GLU A 139 3.39 26.21 -13.51
N VAL A 140 4.53 26.24 -12.83
CA VAL A 140 4.76 25.41 -11.66
C VAL A 140 5.19 26.29 -10.49
N LEU A 141 4.47 26.18 -9.38
CA LEU A 141 4.82 26.80 -8.11
C LEU A 141 5.21 25.72 -7.11
N LEU A 142 6.47 25.73 -6.68
CA LEU A 142 7.00 24.89 -5.62
C LEU A 142 6.87 25.61 -4.28
N THR A 143 6.29 24.96 -3.28
CA THR A 143 6.07 25.58 -1.98
C THR A 143 6.52 24.72 -0.82
N ASP A 144 7.13 25.37 0.17
CA ASP A 144 7.59 24.75 1.43
C ASP A 144 7.78 25.84 2.49
N MET A 145 8.32 25.50 3.67
CA MET A 145 8.71 26.43 4.70
C MET A 145 9.84 27.36 4.21
N PRO A 146 9.97 28.59 4.76
CA PRO A 146 10.98 29.57 4.32
C PRO A 146 12.41 29.04 4.20
N LEU A 147 12.83 28.14 5.09
CA LEU A 147 14.18 27.56 5.11
C LEU A 147 14.50 26.71 3.86
N ALA A 148 13.50 26.08 3.25
CA ALA A 148 13.69 25.21 2.09
C ALA A 148 13.81 25.99 0.77
N ILE A 149 13.32 27.24 0.71
CA ILE A 149 13.16 27.99 -0.55
C ILE A 149 14.49 28.18 -1.29
N ALA A 150 15.55 28.55 -0.59
CA ALA A 150 16.88 28.70 -1.19
C ALA A 150 17.36 27.39 -1.83
N TRP A 151 17.05 26.25 -1.22
CA TRP A 151 17.43 24.93 -1.71
C TRP A 151 16.63 24.51 -2.95
N ILE A 152 15.32 24.78 -2.94
CA ILE A 152 14.44 24.54 -4.09
C ILE A 152 14.92 25.36 -5.30
N GLN A 153 15.34 26.62 -5.09
CA GLN A 153 15.86 27.49 -6.15
C GLN A 153 17.11 26.94 -6.82
N VAL A 154 18.01 26.27 -6.07
CA VAL A 154 19.19 25.61 -6.64
C VAL A 154 18.77 24.55 -7.67
N ASN A 155 17.78 23.72 -7.34
CA ASN A 155 17.30 22.68 -8.26
C ASN A 155 16.53 23.26 -9.45
N ILE A 156 15.72 24.30 -9.26
CA ILE A 156 15.07 25.02 -10.37
C ILE A 156 16.14 25.53 -11.35
N ALA A 157 17.12 26.29 -10.85
CA ALA A 157 18.16 26.89 -11.66
C ALA A 157 18.98 25.83 -12.41
N ARG A 158 19.27 24.70 -11.76
CA ARG A 158 20.01 23.59 -12.38
C ARG A 158 19.24 22.98 -13.55
N ASN A 159 17.95 22.70 -13.40
CA ASN A 159 17.14 22.13 -14.48
C ASN A 159 16.91 23.13 -15.64
N GLN A 160 16.79 24.41 -15.34
CA GLN A 160 16.69 25.47 -16.35
C GLN A 160 18.00 25.58 -17.16
N ALA A 161 19.16 25.54 -16.48
CA ALA A 161 20.47 25.60 -17.13
C ALA A 161 20.72 24.38 -18.05
N LEU A 162 20.16 23.22 -17.71
CA LEU A 162 20.24 22.00 -18.53
C LEU A 162 19.17 21.93 -19.64
N GLY A 163 18.24 22.89 -19.69
CA GLY A 163 17.12 22.86 -20.63
C GLY A 163 16.09 21.76 -20.34
N CYS A 164 16.11 21.17 -19.15
CA CYS A 164 15.16 20.13 -18.73
C CYS A 164 13.77 20.70 -18.44
N ILE A 165 13.69 21.97 -18.00
CA ILE A 165 12.44 22.66 -17.68
C ILE A 165 12.41 24.10 -18.22
N PRO A 166 11.22 24.65 -18.47
CA PRO A 166 11.03 26.07 -18.79
C PRO A 166 11.31 27.05 -17.63
N SER A 167 11.34 28.35 -17.93
CA SER A 167 11.61 29.43 -16.97
C SER A 167 10.43 29.82 -16.06
N ASN A 168 9.26 29.25 -16.29
CA ASN A 168 7.97 29.49 -15.61
C ASN A 168 7.80 28.63 -14.32
N VAL A 169 8.91 28.24 -13.70
CA VAL A 169 8.96 27.50 -12.45
C VAL A 169 9.51 28.42 -11.37
N CYS A 170 8.80 28.54 -10.24
CA CYS A 170 9.23 29.38 -9.12
C CYS A 170 8.99 28.71 -7.78
N ALA A 171 9.72 29.16 -6.76
CA ALA A 171 9.59 28.70 -5.38
C ALA A 171 9.08 29.83 -4.48
N ARG A 172 8.13 29.53 -3.59
CA ARG A 172 7.65 30.48 -2.57
C ARG A 172 7.40 29.81 -1.23
N ALA A 173 7.60 30.57 -0.16
CA ALA A 173 7.26 30.11 1.18
C ALA A 173 5.74 29.99 1.33
N LEU A 174 5.29 28.87 1.89
CA LEU A 174 3.90 28.64 2.27
C LEU A 174 3.83 27.75 3.52
N LEU A 175 3.24 28.28 4.59
CA LEU A 175 2.86 27.49 5.76
C LEU A 175 1.38 27.09 5.62
N TRP A 176 1.07 25.82 5.82
CA TRP A 176 -0.30 25.32 5.68
C TRP A 176 -1.24 25.94 6.72
N GLY A 177 -2.44 26.29 6.27
CA GLY A 177 -3.48 26.93 7.08
C GLY A 177 -3.28 28.44 7.28
N ASP A 178 -2.25 29.05 6.71
CA ASP A 178 -2.10 30.51 6.74
C ASP A 178 -3.00 31.19 5.69
N HIS A 179 -4.23 31.51 6.09
CA HIS A 179 -5.23 32.13 5.21
C HIS A 179 -4.80 33.49 4.63
N LYS A 180 -3.92 34.24 5.31
CA LYS A 180 -3.45 35.53 4.80
C LYS A 180 -2.47 35.33 3.65
N ALA A 181 -1.57 34.35 3.79
CA ALA A 181 -0.66 33.96 2.71
C ALA A 181 -1.42 33.32 1.55
N LEU A 182 -2.54 32.62 1.79
CA LEU A 182 -3.31 31.94 0.75
C LEU A 182 -4.13 32.88 -0.13
N GLY A 183 -4.63 33.99 0.42
CA GLY A 183 -5.48 34.95 -0.32
C GLY A 183 -4.83 35.66 -1.51
N VAL A 184 -3.50 35.57 -1.68
CA VAL A 184 -2.79 36.12 -2.83
C VAL A 184 -2.61 35.12 -3.98
N TYR A 185 -2.88 33.84 -3.74
CA TYR A 185 -2.74 32.81 -4.75
C TYR A 185 -4.04 32.62 -5.53
N ARG A 186 -3.91 32.38 -6.83
CA ARG A 186 -5.02 31.90 -7.67
C ARG A 186 -5.16 30.39 -7.49
N SER A 187 -6.32 29.84 -7.82
CA SER A 187 -6.54 28.39 -7.85
C SER A 187 -5.64 27.69 -8.88
N PHE A 188 -5.35 26.41 -8.67
CA PHE A 188 -4.46 25.58 -9.50
C PHE A 188 -5.23 24.41 -10.13
N ASP A 189 -4.82 23.98 -11.33
CA ASP A 189 -5.42 22.84 -12.01
C ASP A 189 -4.94 21.51 -11.42
N VAL A 190 -3.70 21.47 -10.91
CA VAL A 190 -3.11 20.29 -10.27
C VAL A 190 -2.43 20.68 -8.97
N VAL A 191 -2.73 19.94 -7.89
CA VAL A 191 -2.06 20.04 -6.59
C VAL A 191 -1.30 18.74 -6.35
N LEU A 192 0.01 18.84 -6.13
CA LEU A 192 0.90 17.71 -5.85
C LEU A 192 1.20 17.65 -4.35
N CYS A 193 1.03 16.45 -3.78
CA CYS A 193 1.33 16.16 -2.38
C CYS A 193 2.25 14.94 -2.32
N SER A 194 3.50 15.11 -1.88
CA SER A 194 4.46 14.01 -1.73
C SER A 194 4.89 13.87 -0.27
N ASP A 195 4.46 12.79 0.38
CA ASP A 195 4.81 12.41 1.76
C ASP A 195 4.47 13.49 2.81
N LEU A 196 3.27 14.08 2.70
CA LEU A 196 2.77 15.14 3.59
C LEU A 196 1.84 14.64 4.70
N VAL A 197 1.58 13.33 4.74
CA VAL A 197 0.58 12.71 5.59
C VAL A 197 1.25 12.03 6.77
N TYR A 198 1.16 12.63 7.95
CA TYR A 198 1.93 12.25 9.13
C TYR A 198 1.10 11.63 10.27
N GLY A 199 -0.19 11.32 10.05
CA GLY A 199 -1.07 10.73 11.07
C GLY A 199 -1.50 11.68 12.19
N HIS A 200 -1.16 12.98 12.10
CA HIS A 200 -1.61 14.00 13.04
C HIS A 200 -2.81 14.77 12.48
N GLY A 201 -3.93 14.76 13.21
CA GLY A 201 -5.19 15.39 12.79
C GLY A 201 -5.06 16.88 12.49
N ASP A 202 -4.41 17.65 13.36
CA ASP A 202 -4.28 19.11 13.21
C ASP A 202 -3.46 19.51 11.97
N VAL A 203 -2.40 18.75 11.66
CA VAL A 203 -1.59 18.97 10.46
C VAL A 203 -2.40 18.65 9.21
N SER A 204 -3.17 17.55 9.24
CA SER A 204 -4.05 17.14 8.15
C SER A 204 -5.13 18.20 7.89
N GLN A 205 -5.71 18.78 8.95
CA GLN A 205 -6.69 19.87 8.82
C GLN A 205 -6.09 21.10 8.13
N LYS A 206 -4.90 21.55 8.55
CA LYS A 206 -4.22 22.70 7.93
C LYS A 206 -3.87 22.42 6.46
N LEU A 207 -3.43 21.21 6.15
CA LEU A 207 -3.14 20.79 4.77
C LEU A 207 -4.41 20.79 3.92
N VAL A 208 -5.50 20.20 4.39
CA VAL A 208 -6.78 20.16 3.66
C VAL A 208 -7.36 21.56 3.47
N GLN A 209 -7.33 22.43 4.48
CA GLN A 209 -7.73 23.83 4.35
C GLN A 209 -6.93 24.56 3.26
N THR A 210 -5.63 24.29 3.19
CA THR A 210 -4.75 24.84 2.16
C THR A 210 -5.14 24.34 0.77
N ILE A 211 -5.34 23.03 0.62
CA ILE A 211 -5.78 22.41 -0.63
C ILE A 211 -7.11 23.00 -1.11
N VAL A 212 -8.10 23.11 -0.23
CA VAL A 212 -9.43 23.68 -0.54
C VAL A 212 -9.29 25.09 -1.11
N GLN A 213 -8.51 25.96 -0.46
CA GLN A 213 -8.35 27.36 -0.89
C GLN A 213 -7.59 27.50 -2.22
N LEU A 214 -6.73 26.54 -2.54
CA LEU A 214 -5.96 26.51 -3.78
C LEU A 214 -6.69 25.78 -4.92
N SER A 215 -7.86 25.20 -4.65
CA SER A 215 -8.62 24.40 -5.60
C SER A 215 -9.78 25.17 -6.23
N HIS A 216 -10.16 24.73 -7.42
CA HIS A 216 -11.41 25.05 -8.10
C HIS A 216 -12.14 23.73 -8.43
N PRO A 217 -13.38 23.75 -8.95
CA PRO A 217 -14.18 22.52 -9.17
C PRO A 217 -13.61 21.48 -10.14
N ARG A 218 -12.46 21.75 -10.78
CA ARG A 218 -11.79 20.84 -11.72
C ARG A 218 -10.32 20.59 -11.34
N THR A 219 -9.93 20.96 -10.12
CA THR A 219 -8.58 20.72 -9.62
C THR A 219 -8.39 19.24 -9.39
N LEU A 220 -7.30 18.69 -9.92
CA LEU A 220 -6.84 17.34 -9.62
C LEU A 220 -5.82 17.39 -8.49
N ILE A 221 -6.02 16.57 -7.46
CA ILE A 221 -5.04 16.39 -6.39
C ILE A 221 -4.35 15.05 -6.63
N VAL A 222 -3.03 15.05 -6.76
CA VAL A 222 -2.23 13.82 -6.86
C VAL A 222 -1.40 13.70 -5.59
N SER A 223 -1.74 12.72 -4.76
CA SER A 223 -1.10 12.49 -3.47
C SER A 223 -0.37 11.15 -3.48
N ALA A 224 0.91 11.17 -3.15
CA ALA A 224 1.70 9.98 -2.86
C ALA A 224 2.19 10.07 -1.41
N HIS A 225 1.94 9.06 -0.59
CA HIS A 225 2.39 9.02 0.79
C HIS A 225 2.83 7.61 1.17
N GLU A 226 3.76 7.53 2.12
CA GLU A 226 4.10 6.26 2.71
C GLU A 226 2.99 5.86 3.70
N ALA A 227 2.46 4.65 3.55
CA ALA A 227 1.49 4.10 4.51
C ALA A 227 2.21 3.72 5.81
N ARG A 228 2.49 4.72 6.66
CA ARG A 228 3.24 4.53 7.90
C ARG A 228 2.38 3.75 8.92
N LEU A 229 2.88 2.60 9.35
CA LEU A 229 2.25 1.71 10.34
C LEU A 229 2.00 2.38 11.71
N ALA A 230 2.82 3.36 12.09
CA ALA A 230 2.66 4.12 13.33
C ALA A 230 1.54 5.19 13.27
N GLY A 231 1.02 5.50 12.07
CA GLY A 231 -0.07 6.45 11.85
C GLY A 231 -1.37 5.80 11.37
N ASP A 232 -2.34 6.60 10.94
CA ASP A 232 -3.64 6.16 10.44
C ASP A 232 -3.64 5.83 8.92
N ARG A 233 -2.45 5.63 8.33
CA ARG A 233 -2.24 5.40 6.89
C ARG A 233 -2.84 6.48 5.98
N GLY A 234 -3.13 7.67 6.53
CA GLY A 234 -3.73 8.79 5.83
C GLY A 234 -5.26 8.87 5.89
N ALA A 235 -5.91 8.00 6.67
CA ALA A 235 -7.35 7.97 6.79
C ALA A 235 -7.96 9.34 7.18
N ALA A 236 -7.38 10.07 8.14
CA ALA A 236 -7.85 11.39 8.53
C ALA A 236 -7.74 12.39 7.37
N PHE A 237 -6.63 12.40 6.63
CA PHE A 237 -6.44 13.28 5.48
C PHE A 237 -7.50 13.04 4.39
N PHE A 238 -7.72 11.78 4.00
CA PHE A 238 -8.72 11.44 2.98
C PHE A 238 -10.16 11.65 3.44
N SER A 239 -10.46 11.40 4.72
CA SER A 239 -11.76 11.67 5.31
C SER A 239 -12.06 13.16 5.33
N LEU A 240 -11.07 14.00 5.67
CA LEU A 240 -11.19 15.45 5.64
C LEU A 240 -11.39 15.98 4.21
N LEU A 241 -10.70 15.45 3.21
CA LEU A 241 -10.94 15.80 1.80
C LEU A 241 -12.35 15.43 1.34
N SER A 242 -12.82 14.22 1.69
CA SER A 242 -14.16 13.76 1.36
C SER A 242 -15.25 14.62 2.01
N ALA A 243 -15.02 15.05 3.27
CA ALA A 243 -15.89 15.99 3.97
C ALA A 243 -15.94 17.38 3.29
N GLN A 244 -14.94 17.74 2.49
CA GLN A 244 -14.90 18.94 1.66
C GLN A 244 -15.38 18.68 0.21
N GLN A 245 -16.10 17.58 -0.02
CA GLN A 245 -16.71 17.21 -1.30
C GLN A 245 -15.72 16.87 -2.43
N PHE A 246 -14.45 16.59 -2.11
CA PHE A 246 -13.54 16.00 -3.09
C PHE A 246 -13.92 14.53 -3.30
N GLN A 247 -13.98 14.10 -4.57
CA GLN A 247 -14.01 12.69 -4.91
C GLN A 247 -12.60 12.11 -4.71
N VAL A 248 -12.46 11.23 -3.72
CA VAL A 248 -11.18 10.58 -3.40
C VAL A 248 -11.17 9.20 -4.04
N GLU A 249 -10.35 9.05 -5.06
CA GLU A 249 -10.07 7.75 -5.69
C GLU A 249 -8.69 7.28 -5.24
N PRO A 250 -8.60 6.24 -4.38
CA PRO A 250 -7.32 5.68 -4.03
C PRO A 250 -6.72 4.98 -5.26
N SER A 251 -5.77 5.64 -5.94
CA SER A 251 -4.97 4.97 -6.96
C SER A 251 -3.88 4.14 -6.26
N LEU A 252 -4.19 2.88 -5.96
CA LEU A 252 -3.23 1.92 -5.41
C LEU A 252 -2.22 1.54 -6.50
N TRP A 253 -1.02 2.12 -6.49
CA TRP A 253 0.15 1.42 -7.04
C TRP A 253 1.08 1.04 -5.91
N PRO A 254 0.79 -0.12 -5.29
CA PRO A 254 1.65 -1.29 -5.53
C PRO A 254 0.91 -2.64 -5.72
N HIS A 255 -0.41 -2.70 -5.91
CA HIS A 255 -1.14 -3.99 -5.99
C HIS A 255 -1.71 -4.37 -7.36
N ALA A 256 -1.76 -3.48 -8.35
CA ALA A 256 -2.37 -3.76 -9.66
C ALA A 256 -1.36 -4.09 -10.78
N GLU A 257 -0.09 -4.39 -10.51
CA GLU A 257 0.74 -5.12 -11.50
C GLU A 257 0.28 -6.55 -11.66
N HIS A 258 -0.28 -7.09 -10.58
CA HIS A 258 -0.60 -8.50 -10.43
C HIS A 258 -2.08 -8.77 -10.49
N LEU A 259 -2.92 -7.75 -10.67
CA LEU A 259 -4.34 -7.89 -10.89
C LEU A 259 -4.69 -7.33 -12.27
N ASP A 260 -5.41 -8.11 -13.06
CA ASP A 260 -6.04 -7.67 -14.29
C ASP A 260 -7.54 -7.59 -14.04
N THR A 261 -8.00 -6.37 -13.78
CA THR A 261 -9.39 -6.01 -13.51
C THR A 261 -10.09 -5.42 -14.74
N THR A 262 -9.47 -5.44 -15.92
CA THR A 262 -10.01 -4.82 -17.14
C THR A 262 -11.36 -5.40 -17.58
N ARG A 263 -11.65 -6.63 -17.14
CA ARG A 263 -12.91 -7.37 -17.38
C ARG A 263 -13.80 -7.42 -16.13
N CYS A 264 -13.55 -6.60 -15.13
CA CYS A 264 -14.38 -6.50 -13.94
C CYS A 264 -15.35 -5.33 -14.08
N HIS A 265 -16.65 -5.62 -13.99
CA HIS A 265 -17.71 -4.63 -14.15
C HIS A 265 -18.60 -4.51 -12.90
N ASP A 266 -18.28 -5.22 -11.83
CA ASP A 266 -19.01 -5.18 -10.55
C ASP A 266 -18.79 -3.82 -9.85
N PRO A 267 -19.81 -2.94 -9.80
CA PRO A 267 -19.69 -1.61 -9.21
C PRO A 267 -19.69 -1.63 -7.67
N LEU A 268 -19.98 -2.78 -7.06
CA LEU A 268 -20.01 -2.96 -5.62
C LEU A 268 -18.70 -3.53 -5.07
N LEU A 269 -17.78 -3.94 -5.95
CA LEU A 269 -16.50 -4.47 -5.55
C LEU A 269 -15.63 -3.36 -4.96
N ARG A 270 -15.03 -3.62 -3.78
CA ARG A 270 -14.08 -2.70 -3.17
C ARG A 270 -12.65 -3.15 -3.43
N ASP A 271 -11.74 -2.19 -3.54
CA ASP A 271 -10.32 -2.44 -3.85
C ASP A 271 -9.57 -3.24 -2.76
N ASP A 272 -10.10 -3.31 -1.54
CA ASP A 272 -9.50 -4.06 -0.44
C ASP A 272 -9.95 -5.52 -0.34
N GLU A 273 -10.89 -5.95 -1.20
CA GLU A 273 -11.48 -7.30 -1.17
C GLU A 273 -10.64 -8.38 -1.87
N LEU A 274 -9.69 -7.97 -2.72
CA LEU A 274 -8.65 -8.83 -3.28
C LEU A 274 -7.31 -8.11 -3.22
N GLN A 275 -6.38 -8.66 -2.45
CA GLN A 275 -5.04 -8.09 -2.28
C GLN A 275 -3.98 -9.13 -2.56
N VAL A 276 -2.89 -8.71 -3.22
CA VAL A 276 -1.71 -9.53 -3.46
C VAL A 276 -0.48 -8.80 -2.94
N VAL A 277 0.18 -9.37 -1.94
CA VAL A 277 1.44 -8.86 -1.37
C VAL A 277 2.59 -9.73 -1.86
N LEU A 278 3.68 -9.08 -2.24
CA LEU A 278 4.88 -9.73 -2.79
C LEU A 278 5.92 -9.97 -1.72
N ASP A 279 6.79 -10.95 -1.97
CA ASP A 279 7.97 -11.27 -1.17
C ASP A 279 7.69 -11.29 0.35
N VAL A 280 6.54 -11.88 0.73
CA VAL A 280 6.13 -12.07 2.14
C VAL A 280 7.10 -12.99 2.88
N VAL A 281 7.75 -13.87 2.12
CA VAL A 281 8.87 -14.68 2.57
C VAL A 281 10.10 -14.42 1.71
N THR A 282 11.29 -14.61 2.26
CA THR A 282 12.55 -14.56 1.52
C THR A 282 12.76 -15.85 0.73
N GLU A 283 13.78 -15.88 -0.13
CA GLU A 283 14.13 -17.10 -0.89
C GLU A 283 14.56 -18.26 0.03
N ASP A 284 15.29 -17.96 1.11
CA ASP A 284 15.71 -18.95 2.09
C ASP A 284 14.53 -19.51 2.89
N GLU A 285 13.60 -18.64 3.27
CA GLU A 285 12.38 -19.04 3.96
C GLU A 285 11.46 -19.88 3.06
N GLU A 286 11.27 -19.48 1.80
CA GLU A 286 10.54 -20.27 0.81
C GLU A 286 11.15 -21.67 0.69
N ARG A 287 12.48 -21.77 0.58
CA ARG A 287 13.18 -23.05 0.49
C ARG A 287 12.92 -23.92 1.73
N LEU A 288 13.10 -23.36 2.93
CA LEU A 288 12.90 -24.09 4.19
C LEU A 288 11.46 -24.64 4.30
N VAL A 289 10.47 -23.77 4.06
CA VAL A 289 9.06 -24.14 4.15
C VAL A 289 8.69 -25.18 3.08
N ALA A 290 9.13 -24.96 1.83
CA ALA A 290 8.85 -25.87 0.73
C ALA A 290 9.53 -27.24 0.90
N ASP A 291 10.75 -27.28 1.43
CA ASP A 291 11.48 -28.53 1.71
C ASP A 291 10.79 -29.34 2.81
N GLU A 292 10.35 -28.68 3.90
CA GLU A 292 9.58 -29.35 4.93
C GLU A 292 8.25 -29.89 4.35
N CYS A 293 7.49 -29.06 3.62
CA CYS A 293 6.25 -29.49 2.96
C CYS A 293 6.49 -30.73 2.07
N THR A 294 7.52 -30.67 1.23
CA THR A 294 7.92 -31.76 0.33
C THR A 294 8.24 -33.04 1.09
N SER A 295 9.01 -32.93 2.18
CA SER A 295 9.37 -34.06 3.03
C SER A 295 8.14 -34.71 3.67
N ARG A 296 7.20 -33.88 4.19
CA ARG A 296 5.95 -34.37 4.80
C ARG A 296 5.02 -35.03 3.78
N LEU A 297 4.96 -34.51 2.56
CA LEU A 297 4.10 -35.01 1.48
C LEU A 297 4.76 -36.11 0.64
N ARG A 298 6.03 -36.46 0.89
CA ARG A 298 6.84 -37.38 0.06
C ARG A 298 6.18 -38.73 -0.19
N ARG A 299 5.46 -39.28 0.81
CA ARG A 299 4.81 -40.59 0.73
C ARG A 299 3.40 -40.53 0.13
N ARG A 300 2.81 -39.34 -0.03
CA ARG A 300 1.51 -39.17 -0.69
C ARG A 300 1.71 -39.21 -2.20
N ARG A 301 0.80 -39.89 -2.89
CA ARG A 301 0.70 -39.86 -4.35
C ARG A 301 -0.14 -38.66 -4.76
N TYR A 302 0.07 -38.16 -5.97
CA TYR A 302 -0.83 -37.17 -6.54
C TYR A 302 -2.22 -37.81 -6.71
N GLU A 303 -3.23 -37.10 -6.21
CA GLU A 303 -4.62 -37.47 -6.36
C GLU A 303 -5.16 -36.88 -7.66
N GLU A 304 -5.82 -37.71 -8.49
CA GLU A 304 -6.33 -37.27 -9.79
C GLU A 304 -7.56 -36.37 -9.65
N ASN A 305 -8.40 -36.57 -8.63
CA ASN A 305 -9.49 -35.67 -8.25
C ASN A 305 -9.74 -35.75 -6.74
N HIS A 306 -10.11 -34.61 -6.14
CA HIS A 306 -10.67 -34.54 -4.78
C HIS A 306 -12.14 -35.04 -4.77
N TRP A 307 -12.72 -35.34 -3.60
CA TRP A 307 -14.09 -35.90 -3.51
C TRP A 307 -15.18 -34.96 -4.04
N ASP A 308 -14.93 -33.65 -4.06
CA ASP A 308 -15.78 -32.62 -4.65
C ASP A 308 -15.41 -32.27 -6.11
N ASN A 309 -14.40 -32.96 -6.67
CA ASN A 309 -13.82 -32.73 -7.99
C ASN A 309 -13.25 -31.32 -8.24
N VAL A 310 -12.91 -30.55 -7.20
CA VAL A 310 -12.38 -29.18 -7.37
C VAL A 310 -10.88 -29.17 -7.73
N ILE A 311 -10.07 -29.98 -7.05
CA ILE A 311 -8.60 -29.99 -7.22
C ILE A 311 -8.16 -31.21 -8.03
N VAL A 312 -7.24 -31.00 -8.97
CA VAL A 312 -6.72 -32.02 -9.91
C VAL A 312 -5.21 -32.13 -9.80
N LYS A 313 -4.69 -33.36 -9.75
CA LYS A 313 -3.24 -33.70 -9.67
C LYS A 313 -2.52 -32.94 -8.56
N PHE A 314 -2.95 -33.22 -7.34
CA PHE A 314 -2.47 -32.53 -6.14
C PHE A 314 -2.10 -33.49 -5.01
N LYS A 315 -1.37 -32.97 -4.02
CA LYS A 315 -1.23 -33.59 -2.70
C LYS A 315 -1.62 -32.54 -1.68
N GLU A 316 -2.23 -32.96 -0.59
CA GLU A 316 -2.54 -32.05 0.49
C GLU A 316 -2.26 -32.61 1.88
N MET A 317 -2.16 -31.70 2.84
CA MET A 317 -2.16 -32.00 4.25
C MET A 317 -2.69 -30.79 5.04
N GLU A 318 -3.29 -31.08 6.19
CA GLU A 318 -3.60 -30.07 7.19
C GLU A 318 -2.70 -30.29 8.41
N ARG A 319 -2.05 -29.23 8.88
CA ARG A 319 -1.00 -29.39 9.89
C ARG A 319 -0.78 -28.17 10.78
N SER A 320 -0.71 -28.41 12.08
CA SER A 320 -0.31 -27.42 13.09
C SER A 320 1.11 -27.61 13.63
N ARG A 321 1.69 -28.81 13.51
CA ARG A 321 3.03 -29.14 14.03
C ARG A 321 4.11 -29.00 12.96
N TRP A 322 4.98 -28.02 13.11
CA TRP A 322 6.06 -27.67 12.19
C TRP A 322 7.42 -27.70 12.89
N SER A 323 8.53 -27.66 12.13
CA SER A 323 9.85 -27.34 12.70
C SER A 323 9.84 -25.95 13.34
N ALA A 324 10.80 -25.68 14.23
CA ALA A 324 10.87 -24.38 14.91
C ALA A 324 11.07 -23.24 13.91
N GLU A 325 11.88 -23.47 12.88
CA GLU A 325 12.17 -22.55 11.80
C GLU A 325 10.93 -22.28 10.94
N THR A 326 10.25 -23.33 10.48
CA THR A 326 9.00 -23.17 9.70
C THR A 326 7.90 -22.51 10.53
N LEU A 327 7.81 -22.83 11.83
CA LEU A 327 6.81 -22.21 12.71
C LEU A 327 7.03 -20.70 12.83
N ARG A 328 8.29 -20.24 12.97
CA ARG A 328 8.62 -18.81 12.98
C ARG A 328 8.22 -18.12 11.67
N ILE A 329 8.47 -18.77 10.52
CA ILE A 329 8.10 -18.23 9.21
C ILE A 329 6.58 -18.16 9.06
N LEU A 330 5.85 -19.22 9.44
CA LEU A 330 4.39 -19.23 9.40
C LEU A 330 3.77 -18.20 10.34
N GLN A 331 4.39 -17.94 11.50
CA GLN A 331 3.99 -16.86 12.40
C GLN A 331 4.19 -15.50 11.73
N LYS A 332 5.35 -15.25 11.11
CA LYS A 332 5.59 -14.03 10.32
C LYS A 332 4.55 -13.84 9.21
N VAL A 333 4.18 -14.92 8.52
CA VAL A 333 3.14 -14.91 7.48
C VAL A 333 1.76 -14.56 8.05
N ARG A 334 1.44 -14.97 9.29
CA ARG A 334 0.18 -14.58 9.97
C ARG A 334 0.14 -13.10 10.37
N GLU A 335 1.31 -12.52 10.60
CA GLU A 335 1.49 -11.10 10.93
C GLU A 335 1.58 -10.22 9.66
N ALA A 336 1.44 -10.80 8.46
CA ALA A 336 1.46 -10.05 7.21
C ALA A 336 0.34 -9.00 7.18
N ALA A 337 0.70 -7.77 6.75
CA ALA A 337 -0.19 -6.60 6.81
C ALA A 337 -1.52 -6.74 6.05
N VAL A 338 -1.60 -7.69 5.10
CA VAL A 338 -2.80 -8.00 4.33
C VAL A 338 -3.83 -8.78 5.14
N LEU A 339 -3.42 -9.46 6.21
CA LEU A 339 -4.30 -10.21 7.08
C LEU A 339 -4.88 -9.31 8.17
N PRO A 340 -6.23 -9.26 8.32
CA PRO A 340 -6.85 -8.61 9.46
C PRO A 340 -6.41 -9.26 10.77
N GLN A 341 -5.82 -8.47 11.67
CA GLN A 341 -5.24 -8.98 12.93
C GLN A 341 -6.30 -9.18 14.03
N GLU A 342 -7.49 -8.62 13.84
CA GLU A 342 -8.62 -8.78 14.74
C GLU A 342 -9.33 -10.15 14.62
N LEU A 343 -8.97 -10.96 13.62
CA LEU A 343 -9.59 -12.25 13.36
C LEU A 343 -8.84 -13.40 14.02
N ASN A 344 -9.59 -14.42 14.45
CA ASN A 344 -9.02 -15.68 14.90
C ASN A 344 -8.77 -16.59 13.71
N TYR A 345 -7.54 -17.06 13.53
CA TYR A 345 -7.18 -17.97 12.44
C TYR A 345 -6.97 -19.38 12.93
N PHE A 346 -7.36 -20.37 12.10
CA PHE A 346 -7.10 -21.77 12.40
C PHE A 346 -5.60 -21.98 12.66
N PRO A 347 -5.22 -22.65 13.78
CA PRO A 347 -3.81 -22.91 14.09
C PRO A 347 -3.15 -23.81 13.05
N ALA A 348 -3.89 -24.81 12.55
CA ALA A 348 -3.44 -25.64 11.45
C ALA A 348 -3.50 -24.85 10.13
N VAL A 349 -2.50 -25.03 9.28
CA VAL A 349 -2.51 -24.52 7.91
C VAL A 349 -2.81 -25.66 6.94
N HIS A 350 -3.52 -25.36 5.87
CA HIS A 350 -3.79 -26.32 4.80
C HIS A 350 -2.77 -26.13 3.68
N VAL A 351 -2.03 -27.19 3.37
CA VAL A 351 -0.98 -27.17 2.35
C VAL A 351 -1.46 -27.95 1.15
N ILE A 352 -1.37 -27.33 -0.03
CA ILE A 352 -1.71 -27.94 -1.31
C ILE A 352 -0.46 -27.87 -2.19
N GLU A 353 0.02 -29.02 -2.63
CA GLU A 353 1.06 -29.18 -3.64
C GLU A 353 0.40 -29.57 -4.97
N LEU A 354 0.48 -28.72 -5.97
CA LEU A 354 0.04 -29.01 -7.33
C LEU A 354 1.20 -29.51 -8.18
N ALA A 355 0.93 -30.55 -8.98
CA ALA A 355 1.82 -30.93 -10.07
C ALA A 355 1.92 -29.80 -11.12
N GLU A 356 2.88 -29.94 -12.05
CA GLU A 356 3.05 -28.99 -13.16
C GLU A 356 1.77 -28.80 -13.98
N ASP A 357 1.07 -29.90 -14.26
CA ASP A 357 -0.21 -29.94 -14.96
C ASP A 357 -1.43 -30.00 -14.02
N GLY A 358 -1.22 -29.86 -12.71
CA GLY A 358 -2.29 -29.77 -11.72
C GLY A 358 -2.99 -28.41 -11.76
N TYR A 359 -4.26 -28.38 -11.35
CA TYR A 359 -5.06 -27.16 -11.37
C TYR A 359 -6.20 -27.22 -10.37
N ILE A 360 -6.82 -26.06 -10.13
CA ILE A 360 -7.98 -25.92 -9.26
C ILE A 360 -9.12 -25.36 -10.10
N ARG A 361 -10.23 -26.09 -10.18
CA ARG A 361 -11.44 -25.67 -10.90
C ARG A 361 -12.11 -24.48 -10.21
N PRO A 362 -12.91 -23.69 -10.94
CA PRO A 362 -13.72 -22.64 -10.33
C PRO A 362 -14.56 -23.17 -9.18
N HIS A 363 -14.47 -22.54 -8.01
CA HIS A 363 -15.24 -22.89 -6.83
C HIS A 363 -15.30 -21.72 -5.84
N VAL A 364 -16.24 -21.78 -4.90
CA VAL A 364 -16.31 -20.88 -3.74
C VAL A 364 -15.96 -21.69 -2.49
N ASP A 365 -15.08 -21.15 -1.65
CA ASP A 365 -14.68 -21.81 -0.42
C ASP A 365 -15.86 -21.90 0.56
N SER A 366 -16.07 -23.11 1.09
CA SER A 366 -17.16 -23.40 2.03
C SER A 366 -17.07 -22.50 3.27
N VAL A 367 -18.18 -21.82 3.58
CA VAL A 367 -18.33 -21.01 4.80
C VAL A 367 -18.20 -21.83 6.08
N LYS A 368 -18.36 -23.16 6.02
CA LYS A 368 -18.16 -24.04 7.19
C LYS A 368 -16.70 -24.15 7.62
N PHE A 369 -15.77 -23.86 6.72
CA PHE A 369 -14.33 -24.09 6.91
C PHE A 369 -13.49 -22.83 6.68
N SER A 370 -14.12 -21.68 6.50
CA SER A 370 -13.49 -20.36 6.43
C SER A 370 -14.52 -19.29 6.77
N GLY A 371 -14.14 -18.33 7.61
CA GLY A 371 -14.96 -17.17 7.95
C GLY A 371 -14.89 -16.08 6.88
N ARG A 372 -14.47 -14.89 7.29
CA ARG A 372 -14.39 -13.64 6.51
C ARG A 372 -13.26 -13.64 5.47
N VAL A 373 -12.20 -14.39 5.71
CA VAL A 373 -10.93 -14.29 4.97
C VAL A 373 -10.43 -15.67 4.53
N VAL A 374 -9.97 -15.73 3.29
CA VAL A 374 -9.10 -16.79 2.79
C VAL A 374 -7.83 -16.14 2.28
N ALA A 375 -6.67 -16.65 2.72
CA ALA A 375 -5.39 -16.18 2.23
C ALA A 375 -4.49 -17.35 1.86
N GLY A 376 -3.62 -17.15 0.87
CA GLY A 376 -2.74 -18.20 0.37
C GLY A 376 -1.34 -17.68 0.06
N LEU A 377 -0.33 -18.24 0.73
CA LEU A 377 1.08 -18.06 0.39
C LEU A 377 1.43 -18.96 -0.80
N SER A 378 2.03 -18.40 -1.85
CA SER A 378 2.42 -19.11 -3.09
C SER A 378 3.92 -19.38 -3.13
N LEU A 379 4.32 -20.64 -3.30
CA LEU A 379 5.72 -21.08 -3.29
C LEU A 379 6.06 -21.89 -4.56
N LEU A 380 7.35 -21.95 -4.88
CA LEU A 380 8.02 -22.70 -5.95
C LEU A 380 7.72 -22.27 -7.38
N SER A 381 6.47 -22.01 -7.74
CA SER A 381 6.09 -21.70 -9.12
C SER A 381 4.99 -20.63 -9.17
N PRO A 382 5.09 -19.65 -10.09
CA PRO A 382 4.05 -18.65 -10.27
C PRO A 382 2.78 -19.25 -10.87
N SER A 383 1.63 -18.61 -10.65
CA SER A 383 0.36 -19.04 -11.22
C SER A 383 -0.60 -17.88 -11.42
N ILE A 384 -1.53 -17.99 -12.36
CA ILE A 384 -2.71 -17.14 -12.45
C ILE A 384 -3.86 -17.78 -11.66
N MET A 385 -4.40 -17.00 -10.71
CA MET A 385 -5.68 -17.26 -10.07
C MET A 385 -6.76 -16.42 -10.76
N ARG A 386 -7.80 -17.07 -11.30
CA ARG A 386 -8.93 -16.39 -11.91
C ARG A 386 -10.09 -16.32 -10.93
N PHE A 387 -10.65 -15.13 -10.77
CA PHE A 387 -11.92 -14.88 -10.09
C PHE A 387 -12.99 -14.60 -11.13
N GLN A 388 -14.09 -15.34 -11.08
CA GLN A 388 -15.23 -15.17 -11.96
C GLN A 388 -16.49 -15.04 -11.11
N GLU A 389 -17.25 -13.97 -11.34
CA GLU A 389 -18.51 -13.73 -10.64
C GLU A 389 -19.51 -14.86 -10.91
N GLU A 390 -20.16 -15.40 -9.88
CA GLU A 390 -21.08 -16.54 -10.01
C GLU A 390 -22.33 -16.21 -10.85
N HIS A 391 -22.76 -14.96 -10.84
CA HIS A 391 -24.01 -14.50 -11.44
C HIS A 391 -23.85 -13.29 -12.36
N GLY A 392 -22.61 -13.00 -12.78
CA GLY A 392 -22.28 -11.90 -13.69
C GLY A 392 -21.21 -12.30 -14.69
N ASP A 393 -20.70 -11.30 -15.41
CA ASP A 393 -19.65 -11.45 -16.42
C ASP A 393 -18.30 -10.90 -15.94
N SER A 394 -18.22 -10.39 -14.70
CA SER A 394 -16.99 -9.85 -14.14
C SER A 394 -15.93 -10.93 -13.96
N VAL A 395 -14.74 -10.67 -14.49
CA VAL A 395 -13.57 -11.53 -14.35
C VAL A 395 -12.37 -10.71 -13.89
N ILE A 396 -11.66 -11.23 -12.90
CA ILE A 396 -10.37 -10.70 -12.44
C ILE A 396 -9.33 -11.81 -12.54
N ASP A 397 -8.22 -11.55 -13.21
CA ASP A 397 -7.07 -12.45 -13.16
C ASP A 397 -6.02 -11.90 -12.19
N ALA A 398 -5.55 -12.73 -11.26
CA ALA A 398 -4.48 -12.41 -10.33
C ALA A 398 -3.22 -13.22 -10.68
N TYR A 399 -2.14 -12.56 -11.06
CA TYR A 399 -0.82 -13.15 -11.17
C TYR A 399 -0.21 -13.32 -9.77
N LEU A 400 0.02 -14.56 -9.38
CA LEU A 400 0.60 -14.93 -8.09
C LEU A 400 2.04 -15.38 -8.31
N PRO A 401 3.04 -14.49 -8.19
CA PRO A 401 4.43 -14.90 -8.24
C PRO A 401 4.80 -15.75 -7.04
N ARG A 402 5.97 -16.39 -7.10
CA ARG A 402 6.55 -17.05 -5.92
C ARG A 402 6.72 -16.06 -4.78
N ARG A 403 6.61 -16.56 -3.54
CA ARG A 403 6.73 -15.80 -2.29
C ARG A 403 5.67 -14.73 -2.10
N SER A 404 4.66 -14.67 -2.96
CA SER A 404 3.51 -13.78 -2.78
C SER A 404 2.46 -14.41 -1.89
N MET A 405 1.66 -13.55 -1.26
CA MET A 405 0.47 -13.93 -0.52
C MET A 405 -0.72 -13.17 -1.08
N TYR A 406 -1.78 -13.90 -1.43
CA TYR A 406 -3.06 -13.28 -1.73
C TYR A 406 -3.99 -13.36 -0.53
N MET A 407 -4.93 -12.43 -0.43
CA MET A 407 -6.02 -12.41 0.53
C MET A 407 -7.30 -12.04 -0.20
N ILE A 408 -8.35 -12.81 0.06
CA ILE A 408 -9.71 -12.52 -0.41
C ILE A 408 -10.65 -12.38 0.77
N THR A 409 -11.53 -11.37 0.68
CA THR A 409 -12.61 -11.13 1.61
C THR A 409 -13.82 -10.55 0.88
N GLY A 410 -14.89 -10.22 1.61
CA GLY A 410 -16.06 -9.55 1.04
C GLY A 410 -16.62 -10.26 -0.19
N ARG A 411 -16.97 -9.50 -1.23
CA ARG A 411 -17.63 -10.04 -2.42
C ARG A 411 -16.75 -11.04 -3.17
N ILE A 412 -15.44 -10.81 -3.26
CA ILE A 412 -14.51 -11.77 -3.92
C ILE A 412 -14.57 -13.13 -3.25
N ARG A 413 -14.69 -13.18 -1.92
CA ARG A 413 -14.68 -14.44 -1.17
C ARG A 413 -16.02 -15.18 -1.18
N TYR A 414 -17.14 -14.49 -1.42
CA TYR A 414 -18.48 -15.09 -1.33
C TYR A 414 -19.26 -15.15 -2.65
N HIS A 415 -18.94 -14.30 -3.64
CA HIS A 415 -19.69 -14.18 -4.90
C HIS A 415 -18.84 -14.43 -6.15
N TYR A 416 -17.54 -14.67 -5.98
CA TYR A 416 -16.65 -15.03 -7.07
C TYR A 416 -16.16 -16.46 -6.87
N MET A 417 -16.32 -17.26 -7.92
CA MET A 417 -15.61 -18.52 -8.05
C MET A 417 -14.14 -18.22 -8.31
N HIS A 418 -13.24 -18.88 -7.60
CA HIS A 418 -11.81 -18.77 -7.84
C HIS A 418 -11.23 -20.08 -8.39
N ALA A 419 -10.22 -19.97 -9.25
CA ALA A 419 -9.58 -21.09 -9.93
C ALA A 419 -8.07 -20.85 -10.11
N ILE A 420 -7.25 -21.90 -10.03
CA ILE A 420 -5.86 -21.85 -10.50
C ILE A 420 -5.82 -22.44 -11.90
N LEU A 421 -5.46 -21.64 -12.91
CA LEU A 421 -5.57 -22.04 -14.32
C LEU A 421 -4.63 -23.22 -14.66
N PRO A 422 -5.03 -24.14 -15.55
CA PRO A 422 -4.18 -25.23 -16.03
C PRO A 422 -3.18 -24.77 -17.11
N GLY A 423 -2.11 -25.57 -17.30
CA GLY A 423 -1.22 -25.46 -18.45
C GLY A 423 -0.43 -24.16 -18.56
N THR A 424 -0.12 -23.76 -19.80
CA THR A 424 0.51 -22.45 -20.08
C THR A 424 -0.52 -21.35 -19.92
N GLN A 425 -0.25 -20.39 -19.05
CA GLN A 425 -1.18 -19.31 -18.73
C GLN A 425 -0.67 -18.01 -19.35
N LEU A 426 -1.59 -17.11 -19.72
CA LEU A 426 -1.28 -15.78 -20.25
C LEU A 426 -1.93 -14.74 -19.35
N PHE A 427 -1.10 -13.92 -18.70
CA PHE A 427 -1.55 -12.79 -17.91
C PHE A 427 -1.56 -11.55 -18.81
N ARG A 428 -2.70 -10.83 -18.86
CA ARG A 428 -2.93 -9.67 -19.75
C ARG A 428 -2.58 -9.94 -21.21
N GLU A 429 -2.86 -11.16 -21.68
CA GLU A 429 -2.63 -11.64 -23.06
C GLU A 429 -1.17 -11.63 -23.56
N HIS A 430 -0.23 -11.10 -22.78
CA HIS A 430 1.15 -10.86 -23.23
C HIS A 430 2.21 -11.46 -22.30
N VAL A 431 1.89 -11.71 -21.03
CA VAL A 431 2.83 -12.27 -20.06
C VAL A 431 2.62 -13.77 -19.94
N ARG A 432 3.53 -14.55 -20.52
CA ARG A 432 3.50 -16.02 -20.43
C ARG A 432 3.95 -16.48 -19.05
N VAL A 433 3.07 -17.20 -18.35
CA VAL A 433 3.34 -17.80 -17.04
C VAL A 433 3.56 -19.30 -17.23
N ASN A 434 4.80 -19.72 -17.04
CA ASN A 434 5.18 -21.12 -17.12
C ASN A 434 5.12 -21.74 -15.72
N ARG A 435 4.10 -22.57 -15.52
CA ARG A 435 3.90 -23.36 -14.32
C ARG A 435 4.87 -24.53 -14.27
N THR A 436 5.30 -24.85 -13.06
CA THR A 436 5.92 -26.11 -12.66
C THR A 436 5.20 -26.60 -11.41
N ARG A 437 5.85 -27.42 -10.58
CA ARG A 437 5.33 -27.80 -9.26
C ARG A 437 5.14 -26.56 -8.38
N ARG A 438 3.94 -26.40 -7.83
CA ARG A 438 3.55 -25.26 -6.99
C ARG A 438 3.12 -25.74 -5.62
N ILE A 439 3.52 -25.04 -4.56
CA ILE A 439 2.98 -25.26 -3.22
C ILE A 439 2.22 -24.01 -2.81
N SER A 440 1.02 -24.18 -2.24
CA SER A 440 0.34 -23.12 -1.50
C SER A 440 0.06 -23.49 -0.07
N ILE A 441 0.23 -22.52 0.82
CA ILE A 441 -0.14 -22.62 2.24
C ILE A 441 -1.32 -21.70 2.47
N MET A 442 -2.45 -22.30 2.83
CA MET A 442 -3.73 -21.66 3.01
C MET A 442 -3.94 -21.32 4.49
N LEU A 443 -4.30 -20.06 4.73
CA LEU A 443 -4.70 -19.52 6.01
C LEU A 443 -6.17 -19.10 5.92
N ARG A 444 -6.96 -19.49 6.91
CA ARG A 444 -8.40 -19.24 6.99
C ARG A 444 -8.74 -18.79 8.40
N ASP A 445 -9.61 -17.81 8.50
CA ASP A 445 -10.18 -17.41 9.79
C ASP A 445 -11.32 -18.36 10.21
N GLU A 446 -11.54 -18.41 11.51
CA GLU A 446 -12.66 -19.14 12.10
C GLU A 446 -13.99 -18.51 11.67
N PHE A 447 -14.98 -19.37 11.42
CA PHE A 447 -16.31 -18.91 11.06
C PHE A 447 -16.99 -18.23 12.25
N ALA A 448 -17.45 -17.00 12.03
CA ALA A 448 -18.37 -16.30 12.92
C ALA A 448 -19.61 -15.85 12.11
N GLU A 449 -20.80 -16.14 12.64
CA GLU A 449 -22.07 -15.91 11.93
C GLU A 449 -22.29 -14.42 11.58
N GLU A 450 -21.86 -13.53 12.47
CA GLU A 450 -21.88 -12.07 12.28
C GLU A 450 -21.04 -11.59 11.08
N HIS A 451 -19.92 -12.27 10.81
CA HIS A 451 -19.08 -11.93 9.67
C HIS A 451 -19.77 -12.32 8.36
N VAL A 452 -20.33 -13.53 8.30
CA VAL A 452 -21.01 -13.98 7.08
C VAL A 452 -22.28 -13.17 6.83
N ALA A 453 -23.09 -12.89 7.84
CA ALA A 453 -24.31 -12.08 7.67
C ALA A 453 -24.04 -10.66 7.12
N LYS A 454 -22.90 -10.06 7.49
CA LYS A 454 -22.51 -8.72 7.02
C LYS A 454 -22.02 -8.71 5.56
N TYR A 455 -21.28 -9.73 5.14
CA TYR A 455 -20.57 -9.73 3.85
C TYR A 455 -21.20 -10.66 2.79
N HIS A 456 -22.05 -11.60 3.19
CA HIS A 456 -22.86 -12.43 2.31
C HIS A 456 -24.22 -11.76 2.11
N THR A 457 -24.23 -10.69 1.32
CA THR A 457 -25.50 -10.05 0.89
C THR A 457 -26.05 -10.84 -0.29
N PRO A 458 -27.25 -11.45 -0.21
CA PRO A 458 -27.84 -12.12 -1.36
C PRO A 458 -27.98 -11.15 -2.53
N PHE A 459 -27.67 -11.60 -3.75
CA PHE A 459 -28.00 -10.84 -4.95
C PHE A 459 -29.51 -10.60 -5.01
N VAL A 460 -29.93 -9.35 -4.81
CA VAL A 460 -31.27 -8.92 -5.21
C VAL A 460 -31.20 -8.72 -6.72
N LYS A 461 -31.74 -9.66 -7.49
CA LYS A 461 -31.95 -9.44 -8.93
C LYS A 461 -32.77 -8.16 -9.07
N PRO A 462 -32.37 -7.18 -9.90
CA PRO A 462 -33.29 -6.11 -10.26
C PRO A 462 -34.53 -6.76 -10.88
N ASP A 463 -35.71 -6.43 -10.34
CA ASP A 463 -36.98 -6.93 -10.86
C ASP A 463 -37.04 -6.65 -12.36
N LYS A 464 -37.24 -7.71 -13.15
CA LYS A 464 -37.60 -7.58 -14.56
C LYS A 464 -39.05 -7.12 -14.65
N GLU A 465 -39.35 -5.89 -14.25
CA GLU A 465 -40.62 -5.20 -14.45
C GLU A 465 -40.38 -3.72 -14.13
N THR A 466 -39.97 -2.90 -15.09
CA THR A 466 -40.93 -2.13 -15.89
C THR A 466 -40.23 -1.58 -17.13
N GLN A 467 -40.61 -2.10 -18.30
CA GLN A 467 -40.48 -1.39 -19.58
C GLN A 467 -41.66 -0.44 -19.76
#